data_AF-A0A7M3X1W3-F1
#
_entry.id   AF-A0A7M3X1W3-F1
#
_cell.length_a   1.000
_cell.length_b   1.000
_cell.length_c   1.000
_cell.angle_alpha   90.00
_cell.angle_beta   90.00
_cell.angle_gamma   90.00
#
_symmetry.space_group_name_H-M   'P 1'
#
loop_
_entity.id
_entity.type
_entity.pdbx_description
1 polymer ?
#
loop_
_entity_poly.entity_id
_entity_poly.type
_entity_poly.pdbx_seq_one_letter_code
_entity_poly.pdbx_strand_id
1 'polypeptide(L)'
;MAEGQDENPGSAPPRDDVLRKRDFRRPRGMDLGSFMVNSDEPAEEPDPVESEPHEEVDEAVGEVVSIFSSGDEHRFEAGAVQRDGTVHKTPEMDSVEDLAVHGERRLGLGLLIAMVTVWSAIGAVVGTVLPPELSGIGLFAMGAFGLILGERWIPKPSMRLLGVTWVIISMKLFYGLVLDAWHWGWFDTSPLGANETLGLGLLAVVAGNVFVAQRHDEDAIAAQATLILLIVGSAAGALYGELGVAAMVGLGTLLMHGLAFMRRSGNLASLGIASSYLWVGVHALSN
;
A
#
# COMPACT_ATOMS: atom_id res chain seq x y z
N MET A 1 50.62 46.72 -54.21
CA MET A 1 50.54 45.48 -54.99
C MET A 1 49.49 44.63 -54.31
N ALA A 2 48.26 44.70 -54.81
CA ALA A 2 47.66 43.77 -55.78
C ALA A 2 47.20 42.48 -55.07
N GLU A 3 45.89 42.40 -54.78
CA GLU A 3 44.93 41.39 -55.32
C GLU A 3 44.92 40.12 -54.45
N GLY A 4 43.82 39.44 -54.15
CA GLY A 4 42.43 39.51 -54.54
C GLY A 4 41.76 38.18 -54.11
N GLN A 5 40.56 38.30 -53.55
CA GLN A 5 39.41 37.38 -53.52
C GLN A 5 39.59 35.84 -53.50
N ASP A 6 38.87 35.21 -52.58
CA ASP A 6 37.78 34.30 -52.98
C ASP A 6 36.62 34.33 -51.95
N GLU A 7 35.40 34.33 -52.46
CA GLU A 7 34.15 34.58 -51.76
C GLU A 7 33.39 33.31 -51.33
N ASN A 8 32.62 33.45 -50.24
CA ASN A 8 31.29 32.85 -49.96
C ASN A 8 31.17 31.36 -49.54
N PRO A 9 30.05 30.89 -48.93
CA PRO A 9 28.96 31.56 -48.18
C PRO A 9 28.71 30.95 -46.78
N GLY A 10 27.86 31.60 -45.99
CA GLY A 10 26.89 30.85 -45.18
C GLY A 10 27.09 30.89 -43.67
N SER A 11 26.76 32.03 -43.07
CA SER A 11 26.26 32.07 -41.70
C SER A 11 24.98 31.22 -41.60
N ALA A 12 25.07 30.01 -41.04
CA ALA A 12 23.93 29.21 -40.63
C ALA A 12 23.78 29.26 -39.10
N PRO A 13 22.57 29.54 -38.57
CA PRO A 13 22.33 29.61 -37.13
C PRO A 13 22.44 28.22 -36.48
N PRO A 14 22.60 28.15 -35.15
CA PRO A 14 22.71 26.87 -34.44
C PRO A 14 21.44 26.04 -34.66
N ARG A 15 21.63 24.81 -35.13
CA ARG A 15 20.53 23.87 -35.44
C ARG A 15 19.81 23.47 -34.15
N ASP A 16 18.49 23.59 -34.23
CA ASP A 16 17.52 23.50 -33.15
C ASP A 16 17.32 22.04 -32.66
N ASP A 17 17.79 21.73 -31.45
CA ASP A 17 17.61 20.44 -30.77
C ASP A 17 16.13 20.10 -30.50
N VAL A 18 15.22 21.07 -30.69
CA VAL A 18 13.78 20.91 -30.47
C VAL A 18 13.11 20.12 -31.61
N LEU A 19 13.65 20.17 -32.84
CA LEU A 19 13.11 19.41 -33.98
C LEU A 19 13.38 17.90 -33.87
N ARG A 20 14.50 17.49 -33.25
CA ARG A 20 14.85 16.06 -33.07
C ARG A 20 13.91 15.33 -32.08
N LYS A 21 13.27 16.06 -31.16
CA LYS A 21 12.30 15.46 -30.21
C LYS A 21 10.94 15.16 -30.85
N ARG A 22 10.62 15.77 -32.00
CA ARG A 22 9.30 15.63 -32.65
C ARG A 22 9.21 14.39 -33.56
N ASP A 23 10.34 13.86 -34.02
CA ASP A 23 10.37 12.68 -34.91
C ASP A 23 10.28 11.32 -34.18
N PHE A 24 10.36 11.30 -32.85
CA PHE A 24 10.28 10.07 -32.04
C PHE A 24 8.88 9.72 -31.51
N ARG A 25 7.82 10.39 -31.96
CA ARG A 25 6.43 10.11 -31.56
C ARG A 25 5.50 9.70 -32.72
N ARG A 26 6.03 9.02 -33.74
CA ARG A 26 5.18 8.27 -34.67
C ARG A 26 5.12 6.79 -34.23
N PRO A 27 4.00 6.29 -33.69
CA PRO A 27 3.82 4.87 -33.52
C PRO A 27 3.72 4.24 -34.91
N ARG A 28 4.78 3.54 -35.36
CA ARG A 28 4.62 2.54 -36.42
C ARG A 28 3.74 1.44 -35.85
N GLY A 29 2.56 1.27 -36.44
CA GLY A 29 1.61 0.23 -36.07
C GLY A 29 2.27 -1.14 -35.99
N MET A 30 2.02 -1.82 -34.87
CA MET A 30 2.32 -3.23 -34.71
C MET A 30 1.23 -4.00 -35.47
N ASP A 31 1.65 -4.84 -36.43
CA ASP A 31 0.74 -5.65 -37.24
C ASP A 31 0.26 -6.86 -36.41
N LEU A 32 -1.02 -6.88 -36.06
CA LEU A 32 -1.66 -7.92 -35.25
C LEU A 32 -2.31 -9.02 -36.12
N GLY A 33 -2.04 -9.05 -37.43
CA GLY A 33 -2.56 -10.07 -38.34
C GLY A 33 -2.15 -11.51 -38.00
N SER A 34 -1.13 -11.71 -37.17
CA SER A 34 -0.69 -13.05 -36.73
C SER A 34 -1.44 -13.62 -35.52
N PHE A 35 -2.38 -12.87 -34.93
CA PHE A 35 -3.13 -13.29 -33.74
C PHE A 35 -4.61 -13.62 -34.02
N MET A 36 -5.08 -13.47 -35.26
CA MET A 36 -6.44 -13.85 -35.63
C MET A 36 -6.47 -15.30 -36.13
N VAL A 37 -6.94 -16.19 -35.24
CA VAL A 37 -7.34 -17.56 -35.59
C VAL A 37 -8.56 -17.47 -36.52
N ASN A 38 -8.46 -18.05 -37.71
CA ASN A 38 -9.60 -18.23 -38.61
C ASN A 38 -10.61 -19.19 -37.95
N SER A 39 -11.76 -18.65 -37.54
CA SER A 39 -12.94 -19.43 -37.22
C SER A 39 -13.91 -19.29 -38.40
N ASP A 40 -13.83 -20.24 -39.32
CA ASP A 40 -14.86 -20.47 -40.33
C ASP A 40 -16.09 -21.09 -39.65
N GLU A 41 -17.17 -20.32 -39.47
CA GLU A 41 -18.56 -20.78 -39.59
C GLU A 41 -19.53 -19.57 -39.63
N PRO A 42 -20.69 -19.68 -40.32
CA PRO A 42 -21.42 -18.52 -40.86
C PRO A 42 -22.49 -18.02 -39.88
N ALA A 43 -22.56 -16.69 -39.68
CA ALA A 43 -23.67 -16.07 -38.95
C ALA A 43 -23.99 -14.68 -39.51
N GLU A 44 -25.20 -14.60 -40.06
CA GLU A 44 -26.14 -13.47 -40.17
C GLU A 44 -25.61 -12.06 -40.51
N GLU A 45 -26.11 -11.53 -41.64
CA GLU A 45 -26.01 -10.12 -42.02
C GLU A 45 -26.59 -9.22 -40.90
N PRO A 46 -25.83 -8.24 -40.38
CA PRO A 46 -26.40 -7.25 -39.48
C PRO A 46 -27.12 -6.16 -40.28
N ASP A 47 -28.34 -5.83 -39.83
CA ASP A 47 -29.14 -4.68 -40.26
C ASP A 47 -28.32 -3.36 -40.27
N PRO A 48 -28.65 -2.40 -41.16
CA PRO A 48 -27.88 -1.17 -41.31
C PRO A 48 -27.96 -0.32 -40.04
N VAL A 49 -26.80 -0.11 -39.41
CA VAL A 49 -26.62 0.81 -38.30
C VAL A 49 -26.87 2.24 -38.81
N GLU A 50 -27.96 2.84 -38.34
CA GLU A 50 -28.26 4.25 -38.50
C GLU A 50 -27.10 5.06 -37.90
N SER A 51 -26.52 5.94 -38.70
CA SER A 51 -25.35 6.73 -38.32
C SER A 51 -25.80 7.86 -37.41
N GLU A 52 -25.43 7.78 -36.14
CA GLU A 52 -25.46 8.92 -35.22
C GLU A 52 -24.60 10.05 -35.83
N PRO A 53 -25.12 11.29 -35.93
CA PRO A 53 -24.33 12.40 -36.45
C PRO A 53 -23.19 12.70 -35.48
N HIS A 54 -21.95 12.55 -35.95
CA HIS A 54 -20.79 13.08 -35.25
C HIS A 54 -20.86 14.61 -35.26
N GLU A 55 -21.26 15.21 -34.13
CA GLU A 55 -21.08 16.64 -33.92
C GLU A 55 -19.58 16.97 -33.85
N GLU A 56 -19.13 17.90 -34.69
CA GLU A 56 -17.76 18.41 -34.66
C GLU A 56 -17.58 19.27 -33.41
N VAL A 57 -17.01 18.67 -32.36
CA VAL A 57 -16.68 19.38 -31.11
C VAL A 57 -15.36 20.14 -31.29
N ASP A 58 -15.40 21.46 -31.18
CA ASP A 58 -14.19 22.30 -31.11
C ASP A 58 -13.52 22.16 -29.73
N GLU A 59 -12.36 21.49 -29.71
CA GLU A 59 -11.56 21.22 -28.50
C GLU A 59 -11.13 22.51 -27.76
N ALA A 60 -11.14 23.68 -28.43
CA ALA A 60 -10.78 24.96 -27.83
C ALA A 60 -11.97 25.66 -27.13
N VAL A 61 -13.20 25.38 -27.52
CA VAL A 61 -14.42 26.04 -26.99
C VAL A 61 -15.05 25.23 -25.86
N GLY A 62 -14.79 23.92 -25.81
CA GLY A 62 -15.44 23.02 -24.87
C GLY A 62 -16.93 22.81 -25.21
N GLU A 63 -17.61 21.98 -24.43
CA GLU A 63 -19.02 21.67 -24.63
C GLU A 63 -19.89 22.89 -24.29
N VAL A 64 -20.43 23.54 -25.32
CA VAL A 64 -21.43 24.60 -25.16
C VAL A 64 -22.77 23.95 -24.84
N VAL A 65 -23.08 23.83 -23.56
CA VAL A 65 -24.38 23.33 -23.09
C VAL A 65 -25.49 24.20 -23.68
N SER A 66 -26.24 23.63 -24.63
CA SER A 66 -27.38 24.30 -25.23
C SER A 66 -28.53 24.29 -24.22
N ILE A 67 -28.74 25.42 -23.54
CA ILE A 67 -29.79 25.61 -22.52
C ILE A 67 -31.22 25.42 -23.10
N PHE A 68 -31.35 25.22 -24.41
CA PHE A 68 -32.61 25.08 -25.14
C PHE A 68 -32.63 23.91 -26.15
N SER A 69 -31.99 22.79 -25.84
CA SER A 69 -32.20 21.53 -26.59
C SER A 69 -33.59 20.94 -26.31
N SER A 70 -34.17 20.27 -27.31
CA SER A 70 -35.45 19.60 -27.14
C SER A 70 -35.26 18.46 -26.14
N GLY A 71 -36.06 18.44 -25.06
CA GLY A 71 -35.81 17.71 -23.80
C GLY A 71 -35.76 16.17 -23.82
N ASP A 72 -35.36 15.55 -24.93
CA ASP A 72 -35.12 14.12 -25.06
C ASP A 72 -33.63 13.74 -25.02
N GLU A 73 -32.70 14.64 -25.37
CA GLU A 73 -31.26 14.34 -25.42
C GLU A 73 -30.57 14.30 -24.03
N HIS A 74 -31.09 15.02 -23.03
CA HIS A 74 -30.45 15.14 -21.70
C HIS A 74 -30.96 14.13 -20.66
N ARG A 75 -31.68 13.07 -21.08
CA ARG A 75 -32.28 12.09 -20.14
C ARG A 75 -31.26 11.17 -19.45
N PHE A 76 -30.03 11.11 -19.95
CA PHE A 76 -28.99 10.20 -19.45
C PHE A 76 -27.73 10.91 -18.92
N GLU A 77 -27.74 12.24 -18.82
CA GLU A 77 -26.63 13.02 -18.27
C GLU A 77 -26.54 12.90 -16.74
N ALA A 78 -25.33 13.07 -16.20
CA ALA A 78 -25.08 13.00 -14.76
C ALA A 78 -25.80 14.15 -14.04
N GLY A 79 -26.68 13.82 -13.09
CA GLY A 79 -27.51 14.80 -12.39
C GLY A 79 -28.81 15.19 -13.09
N ALA A 80 -29.15 14.61 -14.25
CA ALA A 80 -30.44 14.83 -14.91
C ALA A 80 -31.60 14.26 -14.08
N VAL A 81 -32.58 15.12 -13.78
CA VAL A 81 -33.80 14.74 -13.06
C VAL A 81 -34.84 14.26 -14.07
N GLN A 82 -35.25 13.01 -13.96
CA GLN A 82 -36.26 12.44 -14.85
C GLN A 82 -37.66 12.99 -14.53
N ARG A 83 -38.59 12.80 -15.48
CA ARG A 83 -39.99 13.20 -15.31
C ARG A 83 -40.68 12.52 -14.11
N ASP A 84 -40.14 11.40 -13.63
CA ASP A 84 -40.60 10.70 -12.42
C ASP A 84 -39.97 11.22 -11.11
N GLY A 85 -39.11 12.23 -11.19
CA GLY A 85 -38.40 12.83 -10.06
C GLY A 85 -37.17 12.03 -9.58
N THR A 86 -36.79 10.96 -10.27
CA THR A 86 -35.61 10.15 -9.93
C THR A 86 -34.37 10.59 -10.72
N VAL A 87 -33.20 10.39 -10.14
CA VAL A 87 -31.90 10.68 -10.76
C VAL A 87 -31.19 9.35 -11.01
N HIS A 88 -30.93 9.02 -12.28
CA HIS A 88 -30.30 7.75 -12.64
C HIS A 88 -28.79 7.69 -12.41
N LYS A 89 -28.11 8.83 -12.50
CA LYS A 89 -26.66 8.94 -12.36
C LYS A 89 -26.32 10.12 -11.46
N THR A 90 -25.56 9.88 -10.39
CA THR A 90 -25.12 10.91 -9.45
C THR A 90 -24.42 12.05 -10.21
N PRO A 91 -24.65 13.33 -9.87
CA PRO A 91 -23.94 14.45 -10.47
C PRO A 91 -22.42 14.26 -10.36
N GLU A 92 -21.68 14.74 -11.36
CA GLU A 92 -20.22 14.79 -11.26
C GLU A 92 -19.81 15.77 -10.16
N MET A 93 -18.84 15.36 -9.33
CA MET A 93 -18.37 16.20 -8.23
C MET A 93 -17.65 17.43 -8.79
N ASP A 94 -18.00 18.61 -8.28
CA ASP A 94 -17.31 19.85 -8.64
C ASP A 94 -15.84 19.78 -8.19
N SER A 95 -14.96 20.40 -8.97
CA SER A 95 -13.54 20.62 -8.68
C SER A 95 -13.27 21.14 -7.27
N VAL A 96 -14.14 22.00 -6.74
CA VAL A 96 -14.02 22.54 -5.36
C VAL A 96 -14.37 21.48 -4.32
N GLU A 97 -15.40 20.68 -4.59
CA GLU A 97 -15.83 19.58 -3.71
C GLU A 97 -14.78 18.47 -3.70
N ASP A 98 -14.23 18.13 -4.86
CA ASP A 98 -13.15 17.15 -4.98
C ASP A 98 -11.88 17.61 -4.27
N LEU A 99 -11.49 18.88 -4.43
CA LEU A 99 -10.35 19.46 -3.72
C LEU A 99 -10.55 19.48 -2.20
N ALA A 100 -11.78 19.74 -1.74
CA ALA A 100 -12.13 19.72 -0.32
C ALA A 100 -12.06 18.31 0.27
N VAL A 101 -12.65 17.31 -0.41
CA VAL A 101 -12.61 15.90 0.01
C VAL A 101 -11.17 15.37 0.04
N HIS A 102 -10.35 15.70 -0.96
CA HIS A 102 -8.94 15.36 -0.97
C HIS A 102 -8.14 16.07 0.13
N GLY A 103 -8.47 17.34 0.42
CA GLY A 103 -7.89 18.11 1.52
C GLY A 103 -8.16 17.46 2.89
N GLU A 104 -9.41 17.09 3.16
CA GLU A 104 -9.80 16.43 4.40
C GLU A 104 -9.08 15.09 4.59
N ARG A 105 -9.03 14.25 3.55
CA ARG A 105 -8.32 12.97 3.59
C ARG A 105 -6.83 13.14 3.89
N ARG A 106 -6.18 14.14 3.28
CA ARG A 106 -4.75 14.44 3.53
C ARG A 106 -4.52 14.95 4.95
N LEU A 107 -5.39 15.81 5.47
CA LEU A 107 -5.32 16.28 6.85
C LEU A 107 -5.52 15.13 7.84
N GLY A 108 -6.49 14.24 7.58
CA GLY A 108 -6.73 13.04 8.39
C GLY A 108 -5.52 12.10 8.42
N LEU A 109 -4.88 11.87 7.27
CA LEU A 109 -3.67 11.06 7.18
C LEU A 109 -2.47 11.71 7.89
N GLY A 110 -2.27 13.03 7.71
CA GLY A 110 -1.23 13.78 8.40
C GLY A 110 -1.39 13.74 9.92
N LEU A 111 -2.62 13.87 10.41
CA LEU A 111 -2.94 13.78 11.85
C LEU A 111 -2.65 12.37 12.39
N LEU A 112 -2.97 11.34 11.62
CA LEU A 112 -2.70 9.95 12.01
C LEU A 112 -1.20 9.67 12.13
N ILE A 113 -0.40 10.14 11.17
CA ILE A 113 1.06 10.00 11.23
C ILE A 113 1.59 10.73 12.47
N ALA A 114 1.17 11.98 12.69
CA ALA A 114 1.58 12.74 13.88
C ALA A 114 1.22 12.02 15.18
N MET A 115 0.02 11.45 15.27
CA MET A 115 -0.43 10.64 16.41
C MET A 115 0.50 9.44 16.65
N VAL A 116 0.79 8.65 15.60
CA VAL A 116 1.69 7.49 15.67
C VAL A 116 3.08 7.89 16.15
N THR A 117 3.60 9.01 15.63
CA THR A 117 4.92 9.53 16.00
C THR A 117 4.96 9.97 17.46
N VAL A 118 3.98 10.76 17.91
CA VAL A 118 3.91 11.25 19.30
C VAL A 118 3.76 10.08 20.27
N TRP A 119 2.84 9.14 20.00
CA TRP A 119 2.65 7.99 20.89
C TRP A 119 3.87 7.06 20.91
N SER A 120 4.53 6.85 19.76
CA SER A 120 5.80 6.10 19.69
C SER A 120 6.92 6.80 20.48
N ALA A 121 7.01 8.13 20.41
CA ALA A 121 8.00 8.90 21.14
C ALA A 121 7.78 8.83 22.65
N ILE A 122 6.51 8.94 23.10
CA ILE A 122 6.16 8.75 24.51
C ILE A 122 6.55 7.34 24.97
N GLY A 123 6.22 6.31 24.18
CA GLY A 123 6.63 4.93 24.48
C GLY A 123 8.15 4.79 24.64
N ALA A 124 8.93 5.38 23.73
CA ALA A 124 10.39 5.36 23.83
C ALA A 124 10.91 6.08 25.08
N VAL A 125 10.32 7.23 25.45
CA VAL A 125 10.69 7.96 26.68
C VAL A 125 10.34 7.14 27.92
N VAL A 126 9.15 6.52 27.96
CA VAL A 126 8.75 5.64 29.07
C VAL A 126 9.73 4.48 29.20
N GLY A 127 10.09 3.85 28.07
CA GLY A 127 11.05 2.75 27.99
C GLY A 127 12.43 3.09 28.53
N THR A 128 12.94 4.29 28.22
CA THR A 128 14.36 4.63 28.42
C THR A 128 14.65 5.51 29.64
N VAL A 129 13.67 6.30 30.10
CA VAL A 129 13.90 7.31 31.15
C VAL A 129 13.46 6.82 32.53
N LEU A 130 12.42 5.97 32.60
CA LEU A 130 11.89 5.48 33.87
C LEU A 130 12.71 4.30 34.41
N PRO A 131 12.69 4.05 35.74
CA PRO A 131 13.20 2.82 36.33
C PRO A 131 12.56 1.58 35.70
N PRO A 132 13.28 0.44 35.58
CA PRO A 132 12.79 -0.76 34.90
C PRO A 132 11.40 -1.22 35.36
N GLU A 133 11.12 -1.20 36.66
CA GLU A 133 9.85 -1.67 37.22
C GLU A 133 8.67 -0.79 36.76
N LEU A 134 8.87 0.53 36.79
CA LEU A 134 7.85 1.51 36.37
C LEU A 134 7.71 1.54 34.85
N SER A 135 8.82 1.42 34.13
CA SER A 135 8.83 1.39 32.67
C SER A 135 8.07 0.18 32.15
N GLY A 136 8.31 -1.01 32.70
CA GLY A 136 7.58 -2.23 32.32
C GLY A 136 6.08 -2.12 32.54
N ILE A 137 5.64 -1.61 33.70
CA ILE A 137 4.22 -1.37 33.99
C ILE A 137 3.64 -0.31 33.05
N GLY A 138 4.38 0.78 32.80
CA GLY A 138 3.95 1.89 31.94
C GLY A 138 3.77 1.46 30.48
N LEU A 139 4.77 0.79 29.91
CA LEU A 139 4.71 0.26 28.54
C LEU A 139 3.60 -0.77 28.38
N PHE A 140 3.45 -1.69 29.34
CA PHE A 140 2.37 -2.66 29.33
C PHE A 140 1.00 -1.98 29.38
N ALA A 141 0.81 -1.01 30.28
CA ALA A 141 -0.44 -0.27 30.39
C ALA A 141 -0.76 0.53 29.13
N MET A 142 0.23 1.18 28.52
CA MET A 142 0.07 1.91 27.26
C MET A 142 -0.28 0.97 26.10
N GLY A 143 0.40 -0.17 25.98
CA GLY A 143 0.10 -1.19 24.98
C GLY A 143 -1.29 -1.79 25.16
N ALA A 144 -1.67 -2.11 26.40
CA ALA A 144 -3.00 -2.62 26.72
C ALA A 144 -4.10 -1.58 26.42
N PHE A 145 -3.87 -0.32 26.79
CA PHE A 145 -4.78 0.78 26.49
C PHE A 145 -5.01 0.91 24.98
N GLY A 146 -3.93 0.90 24.19
CA GLY A 146 -4.06 0.98 22.74
C GLY A 146 -4.79 -0.22 22.12
N LEU A 147 -4.61 -1.44 22.66
CA LEU A 147 -5.39 -2.60 22.23
C LEU A 147 -6.88 -2.46 22.54
N ILE A 148 -7.22 -1.93 23.72
CA ILE A 148 -8.62 -1.69 24.10
C ILE A 148 -9.28 -0.69 23.15
N LEU A 149 -8.56 0.38 22.78
CA LEU A 149 -9.03 1.36 21.79
C LEU A 149 -9.19 0.71 20.41
N GLY A 150 -8.22 -0.09 19.99
CA GLY A 150 -8.26 -0.84 18.74
C GLY A 150 -9.48 -1.74 18.63
N GLU A 151 -9.69 -2.60 19.64
CA GLU A 151 -10.84 -3.51 19.73
C GLU A 151 -12.18 -2.77 19.66
N ARG A 152 -12.25 -1.58 20.28
CA ARG A 152 -13.47 -0.76 20.31
C ARG A 152 -13.79 -0.11 18.96
N TRP A 153 -12.77 0.19 18.15
CA TRP A 153 -12.91 1.02 16.95
C TRP A 153 -12.88 0.23 15.64
N ILE A 154 -12.17 -0.90 15.58
CA ILE A 154 -12.12 -1.77 14.39
C ILE A 154 -13.52 -2.17 13.87
N PRO A 155 -14.51 -2.50 14.72
CA PRO A 155 -15.84 -2.88 14.23
C PRO A 155 -16.61 -1.75 13.52
N LYS A 156 -16.18 -0.49 13.64
CA LYS A 156 -16.86 0.67 13.05
C LYS A 156 -16.18 1.07 11.73
N PRO A 157 -16.88 1.01 10.57
CA PRO A 157 -16.25 1.27 9.27
C PRO A 157 -15.51 2.61 9.16
N SER A 158 -16.08 3.69 9.69
CA SER A 158 -15.46 5.03 9.66
C SER A 158 -14.25 5.19 10.58
N MET A 159 -14.11 4.34 11.60
CA MET A 159 -13.02 4.38 12.58
C MET A 159 -12.07 3.19 12.45
N ARG A 160 -12.30 2.30 11.48
CA ARG A 160 -11.54 1.05 11.32
C ARG A 160 -10.06 1.32 11.17
N LEU A 161 -9.69 2.26 10.30
CA LEU A 161 -8.29 2.63 10.05
C LEU A 161 -7.59 3.18 11.30
N LEU A 162 -8.31 3.95 12.12
CA LEU A 162 -7.81 4.45 13.41
C LEU A 162 -7.64 3.29 14.41
N GLY A 163 -8.61 2.38 14.49
CA GLY A 163 -8.56 1.19 15.34
C GLY A 163 -7.38 0.27 14.99
N VAL A 164 -7.19 -0.01 13.70
CA VAL A 164 -6.04 -0.78 13.21
C VAL A 164 -4.72 -0.11 13.58
N THR A 165 -4.65 1.22 13.43
CA THR A 165 -3.45 2.00 13.81
C THR A 165 -3.13 1.85 15.30
N TRP A 166 -4.14 1.92 16.17
CA TRP A 166 -3.95 1.70 17.61
C TRP A 166 -3.43 0.30 17.93
N VAL A 167 -3.94 -0.74 17.23
CA VAL A 167 -3.41 -2.10 17.39
C VAL A 167 -1.95 -2.19 16.94
N ILE A 168 -1.59 -1.61 15.79
CA ILE A 168 -0.21 -1.61 15.27
C ILE A 168 0.75 -0.97 16.28
N ILE A 169 0.41 0.22 16.78
CA ILE A 169 1.24 0.91 17.77
C ILE A 169 1.35 0.09 19.06
N SER A 170 0.25 -0.54 19.50
CA SER A 170 0.25 -1.37 20.70
C SER A 170 1.13 -2.60 20.56
N MET A 171 1.04 -3.29 19.43
CA MET A 171 1.91 -4.43 19.13
C MET A 171 3.38 -4.00 19.12
N LYS A 172 3.69 -2.85 18.54
CA LYS A 172 5.06 -2.27 18.58
C LYS A 172 5.54 -2.07 20.03
N LEU A 173 4.68 -1.57 20.92
CA LEU A 173 5.03 -1.42 22.34
C LEU A 173 5.26 -2.76 23.03
N PHE A 174 4.49 -3.80 22.72
CA PHE A 174 4.73 -5.14 23.28
C PHE A 174 6.05 -5.76 22.78
N TYR A 175 6.38 -5.58 21.51
CA TYR A 175 7.71 -5.97 21.01
C TYR A 175 8.82 -5.20 21.71
N GLY A 176 8.65 -3.88 21.86
CA GLY A 176 9.57 -3.03 22.62
C GLY A 176 9.72 -3.49 24.07
N LEU A 177 8.63 -3.79 24.75
CA LEU A 177 8.64 -4.28 26.14
C LEU A 177 9.44 -5.57 26.31
N VAL A 178 9.34 -6.52 25.37
CA VAL A 178 10.14 -7.76 25.43
C VAL A 178 11.63 -7.47 25.26
N LEU A 179 11.97 -6.57 24.32
CA LEU A 179 13.36 -6.15 24.10
C LEU A 179 13.92 -5.38 25.30
N ASP A 180 13.12 -4.48 25.87
CA ASP A 180 13.48 -3.67 27.04
C ASP A 180 13.64 -4.56 28.28
N ALA A 181 12.76 -5.55 28.49
CA ALA A 181 12.89 -6.52 29.57
C ALA A 181 14.19 -7.33 29.47
N TRP A 182 14.61 -7.73 28.26
CA TRP A 182 15.92 -8.34 28.06
C TRP A 182 17.05 -7.35 28.34
N HIS A 183 16.94 -6.10 27.88
CA HIS A 183 17.95 -5.07 28.11
C HIS A 183 18.13 -4.73 29.61
N TRP A 184 17.05 -4.77 30.39
CA TRP A 184 17.10 -4.57 31.84
C TRP A 184 17.60 -5.81 32.62
N GLY A 185 17.91 -6.91 31.94
CA GLY A 185 18.40 -8.14 32.58
C GLY A 185 17.31 -8.96 33.29
N TRP A 186 16.02 -8.72 33.02
CA TRP A 186 14.94 -9.49 33.64
C TRP A 186 14.96 -10.97 33.25
N PHE A 187 15.63 -11.29 32.14
CA PHE A 187 15.77 -12.64 31.63
C PHE A 187 17.06 -13.34 32.11
N ASP A 188 17.95 -12.66 32.82
CA ASP A 188 19.25 -13.23 33.24
C ASP A 188 19.09 -14.39 34.22
N THR A 189 18.03 -14.37 35.03
CA THR A 189 17.71 -15.45 35.98
C THR A 189 16.88 -16.57 35.37
N SER A 190 16.61 -16.53 34.06
CA SER A 190 15.80 -17.52 33.37
C SER A 190 16.48 -18.90 33.35
N PRO A 191 15.77 -19.99 33.68
CA PRO A 191 16.30 -21.36 33.57
C PRO A 191 16.70 -21.77 32.15
N LEU A 192 16.16 -21.08 31.13
CA LEU A 192 16.37 -21.39 29.71
C LEU A 192 17.56 -20.63 29.10
N GLY A 193 18.08 -19.61 29.80
CA GLY A 193 19.03 -18.64 29.25
C GLY A 193 18.34 -17.38 28.76
N ALA A 194 19.02 -16.23 28.90
CA ALA A 194 18.42 -14.91 28.66
C ALA A 194 17.96 -14.72 27.21
N ASN A 195 18.77 -15.18 26.24
CA ASN A 195 18.51 -15.03 24.81
C ASN A 195 17.37 -15.94 24.34
N GLU A 196 17.28 -17.14 24.91
CA GLU A 196 16.22 -18.11 24.65
C GLU A 196 14.88 -17.58 25.15
N THR A 197 14.84 -16.97 26.36
CA THR A 197 13.63 -16.30 26.85
C THR A 197 13.24 -15.08 26.03
N LEU A 198 14.20 -14.30 25.51
CA LEU A 198 13.90 -13.22 24.57
C LEU A 198 13.27 -13.77 23.29
N GLY A 199 13.85 -14.83 22.72
CA GLY A 199 13.32 -15.47 21.51
C GLY A 199 11.90 -15.99 21.73
N LEU A 200 11.67 -16.70 22.84
CA LEU A 200 10.36 -17.19 23.23
C LEU A 200 9.37 -16.03 23.47
N GLY A 201 9.79 -14.96 24.13
CA GLY A 201 8.97 -13.78 24.39
C GLY A 201 8.55 -13.09 23.08
N LEU A 202 9.47 -12.91 22.14
CA LEU A 202 9.17 -12.34 20.83
C LEU A 202 8.23 -13.25 20.03
N LEU A 203 8.44 -14.58 20.07
CA LEU A 203 7.53 -15.55 19.46
C LEU A 203 6.13 -15.50 20.09
N ALA A 204 6.02 -15.33 21.40
CA ALA A 204 4.74 -15.18 22.08
C ALA A 204 4.01 -13.90 21.63
N VAL A 205 4.72 -12.78 21.48
CA VAL A 205 4.13 -11.54 20.95
C VAL A 205 3.76 -11.70 19.46
N VAL A 206 4.57 -12.37 18.65
CA VAL A 206 4.21 -12.73 17.25
C VAL A 206 2.93 -13.55 17.21
N ALA A 207 2.80 -14.58 18.05
CA ALA A 207 1.58 -15.39 18.13
C ALA A 207 0.36 -14.54 18.55
N GLY A 208 0.53 -13.65 19.54
CA GLY A 208 -0.50 -12.71 19.96
C GLY A 208 -0.90 -11.76 18.84
N ASN A 209 0.06 -11.23 18.09
CA ASN A 209 -0.18 -10.37 16.94
C ASN A 209 -0.98 -11.10 15.85
N VAL A 210 -0.56 -12.32 15.49
CA VAL A 210 -1.29 -13.18 14.55
C VAL A 210 -2.71 -13.46 15.02
N PHE A 211 -2.91 -13.74 16.31
CA PHE A 211 -4.24 -13.94 16.89
C PHE A 211 -5.12 -12.70 16.77
N VAL A 212 -4.61 -11.51 17.13
CA VAL A 212 -5.33 -10.24 17.01
C VAL A 212 -5.66 -9.96 15.54
N ALA A 213 -4.71 -10.19 14.64
CA ALA A 213 -4.96 -10.08 13.22
C ALA A 213 -6.11 -11.00 12.78
N GLN A 214 -6.15 -12.25 13.26
CA GLN A 214 -7.18 -13.24 12.88
C GLN A 214 -8.55 -12.84 13.41
N ARG A 215 -8.60 -12.28 14.62
CA ARG A 215 -9.84 -11.76 15.21
C ARG A 215 -10.42 -10.59 14.41
N HIS A 216 -9.58 -9.73 13.84
CA HIS A 216 -10.01 -8.52 13.16
C HIS A 216 -10.04 -8.61 11.63
N ASP A 217 -9.59 -9.73 11.07
CA ASP A 217 -9.43 -9.93 9.62
C ASP A 217 -8.63 -8.79 8.97
N GLU A 218 -7.46 -8.50 9.55
CA GLU A 218 -6.59 -7.39 9.14
C GLU A 218 -5.23 -7.88 8.67
N ASP A 219 -4.91 -7.61 7.41
CA ASP A 219 -3.66 -8.03 6.78
C ASP A 219 -2.49 -7.14 7.21
N ALA A 220 -2.74 -5.85 7.44
CA ALA A 220 -1.73 -4.90 7.89
C ALA A 220 -1.15 -5.28 9.26
N ILE A 221 -1.96 -5.84 10.15
CA ILE A 221 -1.55 -6.30 11.48
C ILE A 221 -0.67 -7.56 11.35
N ALA A 222 -1.10 -8.52 10.52
CA ALA A 222 -0.33 -9.73 10.24
C ALA A 222 1.01 -9.44 9.53
N ALA A 223 1.06 -8.41 8.66
CA ALA A 223 2.29 -7.97 7.99
C ALA A 223 3.42 -7.63 8.99
N GLN A 224 3.08 -6.99 10.11
CA GLN A 224 4.07 -6.66 11.15
C GLN A 224 4.67 -7.92 11.79
N ALA A 225 3.84 -8.93 12.04
CA ALA A 225 4.29 -10.19 12.62
C ALA A 225 5.29 -10.91 11.70
N THR A 226 5.15 -10.78 10.38
CA THR A 226 6.08 -11.39 9.41
C THR A 226 7.48 -10.79 9.52
N LEU A 227 7.57 -9.46 9.60
CA LEU A 227 8.84 -8.74 9.70
C LEU A 227 9.58 -9.08 11.00
N ILE A 228 8.84 -9.23 12.10
CA ILE A 228 9.45 -9.65 13.37
C ILE A 228 9.90 -11.10 13.30
N LEU A 229 9.11 -11.99 12.69
CA LEU A 229 9.51 -13.39 12.53
C LEU A 229 10.77 -13.53 11.64
N LEU A 230 10.94 -12.65 10.64
CA LEU A 230 12.17 -12.43 9.87
C LEU A 230 13.38 -12.16 10.75
N ILE A 231 13.26 -11.18 11.63
CA ILE A 231 14.34 -10.81 12.55
C ILE A 231 14.64 -11.94 13.53
N VAL A 232 13.60 -12.51 14.16
CA VAL A 232 13.76 -13.57 15.17
C VAL A 232 14.37 -14.83 14.57
N GLY A 233 13.96 -15.25 13.38
CA GLY A 233 14.54 -16.44 12.77
C GLY A 233 15.95 -16.24 12.22
N SER A 234 16.31 -15.01 11.82
CA SER A 234 17.71 -14.67 11.54
C SER A 234 18.57 -14.76 12.81
N ALA A 235 18.07 -14.23 13.94
CA ALA A 235 18.74 -14.37 15.24
C ALA A 235 18.85 -15.84 15.69
N ALA A 236 17.81 -16.66 15.46
CA ALA A 236 17.85 -18.09 15.75
C ALA A 236 18.94 -18.82 14.93
N GLY A 237 19.22 -18.37 13.71
CA GLY A 237 20.33 -18.87 12.91
C GLY A 237 21.69 -18.64 13.55
N ALA A 238 21.89 -17.50 14.22
CA ALA A 238 23.13 -17.22 14.93
C ALA A 238 23.35 -18.15 16.14
N LEU A 239 22.28 -18.60 16.81
CA LEU A 239 22.35 -19.47 17.98
C LEU A 239 22.39 -20.97 17.63
N TYR A 240 21.57 -21.38 16.65
CA TYR A 240 21.33 -22.79 16.33
C TYR A 240 21.88 -23.21 14.95
N GLY A 241 22.61 -22.33 14.28
CA GLY A 241 23.19 -22.57 12.96
C GLY A 241 22.14 -22.75 11.86
N GLU A 242 22.52 -23.48 10.80
CA GLU A 242 21.70 -23.70 9.60
C GLU A 242 20.34 -24.34 9.93
N LEU A 243 20.30 -25.24 10.92
CA LEU A 243 19.07 -25.91 11.33
C LEU A 243 18.07 -24.93 11.99
N GLY A 244 18.57 -23.96 12.75
CA GLY A 244 17.75 -22.87 13.32
C GLY A 244 17.13 -21.99 12.25
N VAL A 245 17.93 -21.60 11.26
CA VAL A 245 17.45 -20.83 10.09
C VAL A 245 16.37 -21.62 9.36
N ALA A 246 16.65 -22.88 8.99
CA ALA A 246 15.74 -23.71 8.22
C ALA A 246 14.39 -23.93 8.96
N ALA A 247 14.44 -24.21 10.26
CA ALA A 247 13.24 -24.39 11.08
C ALA A 247 12.39 -23.11 11.12
N MET A 248 13.02 -21.95 11.31
CA MET A 248 12.32 -20.67 11.40
C MET A 248 11.75 -20.19 10.05
N VAL A 249 12.47 -20.45 8.95
CA VAL A 249 11.96 -20.21 7.59
C VAL A 249 10.75 -21.09 7.31
N GLY A 250 10.84 -22.38 7.63
CA GLY A 250 9.72 -23.32 7.48
C GLY A 250 8.52 -22.87 8.30
N LEU A 251 8.72 -22.53 9.56
CA LEU A 251 7.67 -22.03 10.46
C LEU A 251 7.01 -20.76 9.91
N GLY A 252 7.80 -19.74 9.53
CA GLY A 252 7.25 -18.49 9.02
C GLY A 252 6.52 -18.65 7.70
N THR A 253 7.05 -19.47 6.79
CA THR A 253 6.41 -19.74 5.49
C THR A 253 5.08 -20.48 5.68
N LEU A 254 5.07 -21.52 6.52
CA LEU A 254 3.85 -22.26 6.88
C LEU A 254 2.83 -21.37 7.55
N LEU A 255 3.27 -20.50 8.47
CA LEU A 255 2.39 -19.58 9.17
C LEU A 255 1.75 -18.60 8.16
N MET A 256 2.50 -17.95 7.28
CA MET A 256 1.92 -17.02 6.30
C MET A 256 0.97 -17.68 5.31
N HIS A 257 1.37 -18.81 4.73
CA HIS A 257 0.50 -19.53 3.80
C HIS A 257 -0.73 -20.10 4.51
N GLY A 258 -0.59 -20.55 5.77
CA GLY A 258 -1.71 -20.99 6.59
C GLY A 258 -2.70 -19.87 6.88
N LEU A 259 -2.22 -18.69 7.28
CA LEU A 259 -3.10 -17.52 7.51
C LEU A 259 -3.78 -17.07 6.21
N ALA A 260 -3.04 -17.05 5.10
CA ALA A 260 -3.58 -16.69 3.79
C ALA A 260 -4.68 -17.67 3.33
N PHE A 261 -4.47 -18.97 3.52
CA PHE A 261 -5.46 -20.00 3.23
C PHE A 261 -6.72 -19.85 4.09
N MET A 262 -6.55 -19.67 5.41
CA MET A 262 -7.69 -19.51 6.33
C MET A 262 -8.52 -18.26 6.04
N ARG A 263 -7.89 -17.16 5.62
CA ARG A 263 -8.58 -15.90 5.31
C ARG A 263 -9.01 -15.73 3.86
N ARG A 264 -8.54 -16.60 2.96
CA ARG A 264 -8.63 -16.39 1.50
C ARG A 264 -8.07 -15.02 1.06
N SER A 265 -7.07 -14.51 1.77
CA SER A 265 -6.44 -13.22 1.44
C SER A 265 -5.30 -13.42 0.44
N GLY A 266 -5.48 -12.88 -0.77
CA GLY A 266 -4.42 -12.82 -1.78
C GLY A 266 -3.27 -11.89 -1.37
N ASN A 267 -3.55 -10.86 -0.58
CA ASN A 267 -2.53 -9.93 -0.09
C ASN A 267 -1.57 -10.61 0.91
N LEU A 268 -2.09 -11.42 1.84
CA LEU A 268 -1.24 -12.23 2.73
C LEU A 268 -0.48 -13.32 1.98
N ALA A 269 -1.10 -13.95 0.98
CA ALA A 269 -0.41 -14.94 0.14
C ALA A 269 0.78 -14.31 -0.59
N SER A 270 0.56 -13.14 -1.22
CA SER A 270 1.60 -12.38 -1.91
C SER A 270 2.71 -11.92 -0.94
N LEU A 271 2.33 -11.42 0.23
CA LEU A 271 3.29 -11.00 1.26
C LEU A 271 4.10 -12.19 1.80
N GLY A 272 3.49 -13.37 1.95
CA GLY A 272 4.17 -14.61 2.30
C GLY A 272 5.24 -14.99 1.28
N ILE A 273 4.90 -14.97 -0.01
CA ILE A 273 5.85 -15.23 -1.10
C ILE A 273 6.98 -14.18 -1.11
N ALA A 274 6.65 -12.90 -1.01
CA ALA A 274 7.63 -11.81 -0.96
C ALA A 274 8.58 -11.95 0.24
N SER A 275 8.04 -12.30 1.42
CA SER A 275 8.82 -12.56 2.63
C SER A 275 9.78 -13.74 2.45
N SER A 276 9.34 -14.83 1.80
CA SER A 276 10.21 -15.98 1.52
C SER A 276 11.36 -15.59 0.59
N TYR A 277 11.10 -14.81 -0.47
CA TYR A 277 12.17 -14.32 -1.35
C TYR A 277 13.12 -13.34 -0.66
N LEU A 278 12.58 -12.40 0.13
CA LEU A 278 13.39 -11.48 0.91
C LEU A 278 14.33 -12.24 1.86
N TRP A 279 13.82 -13.28 2.52
CA TRP A 279 14.61 -14.09 3.43
C TRP A 279 15.77 -14.79 2.74
N VAL A 280 15.47 -15.52 1.66
CA VAL A 280 16.48 -16.24 0.87
C VAL A 280 17.51 -15.25 0.33
N GLY A 281 17.07 -14.08 -0.16
CA GLY A 281 17.96 -13.02 -0.62
C GLY A 281 18.90 -12.51 0.48
N VAL A 282 18.37 -12.23 1.68
CA VAL A 282 19.19 -11.75 2.82
C VAL A 282 20.21 -12.81 3.24
N HIS A 283 19.83 -14.09 3.31
CA HIS A 283 20.75 -15.16 3.71
C HIS A 283 21.76 -15.51 2.61
N ALA A 284 21.40 -15.35 1.34
CA ALA A 284 22.32 -15.52 0.21
C ALA A 284 23.41 -14.44 0.18
N LEU A 285 23.17 -13.26 0.77
CA LEU A 285 24.13 -12.16 0.86
C LEU A 285 25.00 -12.20 2.13
N SER A 286 24.59 -12.93 3.17
CA SER A 286 25.30 -12.99 4.45
C SER A 286 26.32 -14.12 4.55
N ASN A 287 26.49 -14.92 3.48
CA ASN A 287 27.47 -16.00 3.35
C ASN A 287 28.46 -15.66 2.22
#